data_AF-A0A965Y992-F1
#
_entry.id   AF-A0A965Y992-F1
#
_cell.length_a   1.000
_cell.length_b   1.000
_cell.length_c   1.000
_cell.angle_alpha   90.00
_cell.angle_beta   90.00
_cell.angle_gamma   90.00
#
_symmetry.space_group_name_H-M   'P 1'
#
loop_
_entity.id
_entity.type
_entity.pdbx_description
1 polymer ?
#
loop_
_entity_poly.entity_id
_entity_poly.type
_entity_poly.pdbx_seq_one_letter_code
_entity_poly.pdbx_strand_id
1 'polypeptide(L)'
;MSKDYTQRLQHVIPGGAHTYSRGADQYPSNAPAILERGKGAYVFDHKGKKYLDYGMALRAVNIGYAEDEIDEAAIRQIRNGNNLTRPSMIELQAAELLVDIIDSADMVK
;
A
#
# COMPACT_ATOMS: atom_id res chain seq x y z
N MET A 1 21.65 -16.35 13.95
CA MET A 1 20.24 -16.59 14.30
C MET A 1 19.36 -16.15 13.15
N SER A 2 18.90 -17.07 12.30
CA SER A 2 17.86 -16.78 11.32
C SER A 2 16.58 -16.51 12.10
N LYS A 3 16.28 -15.24 12.39
CA LYS A 3 15.04 -14.86 13.06
C LYS A 3 13.92 -15.10 12.05
N ASP A 4 13.14 -16.16 12.23
CA ASP A 4 11.97 -16.43 11.41
C ASP A 4 10.98 -15.26 11.56
N TYR A 5 10.88 -14.44 10.50
CA TYR A 5 9.97 -13.30 10.50
C TYR A 5 8.52 -13.74 10.65
N THR A 6 8.16 -14.94 10.18
CA THR A 6 6.82 -15.52 10.36
C THR A 6 6.50 -15.68 11.85
N GLN A 7 7.43 -16.25 12.62
CA GLN A 7 7.26 -16.39 14.08
C GLN A 7 7.13 -15.04 14.77
N ARG A 8 7.98 -14.06 14.40
CA ARG A 8 7.91 -12.71 14.96
C ARG A 8 6.57 -12.04 14.67
N LEU A 9 6.11 -12.13 13.43
CA LEU A 9 4.82 -11.59 13.00
C LEU A 9 3.67 -12.25 13.75
N GLN A 10 3.63 -13.58 13.81
CA GLN A 10 2.58 -14.33 14.51
C GLN A 10 2.58 -14.09 16.03
N HIS A 11 3.74 -13.78 16.60
CA HIS A 11 3.85 -13.48 18.03
C HIS A 11 3.18 -12.14 18.40
N VAL A 12 3.26 -11.13 17.51
CA VAL A 12 2.76 -9.78 17.81
C VAL A 12 1.50 -9.38 17.05
N ILE A 13 1.13 -10.12 16.00
CA ILE A 13 -0.04 -9.86 15.16
C ILE A 13 -0.85 -11.17 15.06
N PRO A 14 -2.13 -11.19 15.47
CA PRO A 14 -3.00 -12.34 15.24
C PRO A 14 -3.00 -12.75 13.76
N GLY A 15 -2.70 -14.01 13.47
CA GLY A 15 -2.58 -14.51 12.09
C GLY A 15 -1.34 -14.02 11.32
N GLY A 16 -0.44 -13.25 11.95
CA GLY A 16 0.81 -12.78 11.35
C GLY A 16 0.68 -11.61 10.37
N ALA A 17 -0.51 -11.05 10.18
CA ALA A 17 -0.74 -9.89 9.31
C ALA A 17 -1.98 -9.08 9.72
N HIS A 18 -1.96 -7.75 9.51
CA HIS A 18 -3.11 -6.87 9.79
C HIS A 18 -4.28 -7.05 8.82
N THR A 19 -4.05 -7.71 7.69
CA THR A 19 -5.08 -8.09 6.71
C THR A 19 -4.82 -9.54 6.32
N TYR A 20 -5.84 -10.40 6.35
CA TYR A 20 -5.65 -11.84 6.14
C TYR A 20 -5.10 -12.19 4.74
N SER A 21 -5.33 -11.32 3.75
CA SER A 21 -4.72 -11.40 2.41
C SER A 21 -3.18 -11.44 2.37
N ARG A 22 -2.53 -11.08 3.47
CA ARG A 22 -1.07 -11.13 3.64
C ARG A 22 -0.61 -12.28 4.55
N GLY A 23 -1.53 -13.14 4.99
CA GLY A 23 -1.23 -14.29 5.83
C GLY A 23 -0.26 -15.25 5.13
N ALA A 24 0.61 -15.88 5.91
CA ALA A 24 1.63 -16.80 5.37
C ALA A 24 1.02 -18.02 4.64
N ASP A 25 -0.20 -18.40 5.01
CA ASP A 25 -0.97 -19.49 4.39
C ASP A 25 -1.62 -19.10 3.06
N GLN A 26 -1.60 -17.81 2.68
CA GLN A 26 -2.08 -17.33 1.37
C GLN A 26 -1.04 -17.46 0.26
N TYR A 27 0.22 -17.81 0.59
CA TYR A 27 1.34 -17.83 -0.33
C TYR A 27 2.08 -19.17 -0.28
N PRO A 28 2.79 -19.57 -1.35
CA PRO A 28 3.63 -20.75 -1.32
C PRO A 28 4.76 -20.61 -0.29
N SER A 29 5.24 -21.72 0.25
CA SER A 29 6.27 -21.76 1.30
C SER A 29 7.62 -21.11 0.92
N ASN A 30 7.85 -20.88 -0.37
CA ASN A 30 9.04 -20.20 -0.89
C ASN A 30 8.86 -18.69 -1.09
N ALA A 31 7.68 -18.14 -0.80
CA ALA A 31 7.45 -16.70 -0.80
C ALA A 31 8.22 -16.04 0.36
N PRO A 32 8.69 -14.79 0.19
CA PRO A 32 9.32 -14.06 1.30
C PRO A 32 8.29 -13.82 2.41
N ALA A 33 8.63 -14.19 3.64
CA ALA A 33 7.77 -13.97 4.81
C ALA A 33 7.57 -12.48 5.15
N ILE A 34 8.45 -11.60 4.67
CA ILE A 34 8.38 -10.16 4.85
C ILE A 34 8.98 -9.43 3.67
N LEU A 35 8.36 -8.32 3.28
CA LEU A 35 8.86 -7.38 2.28
C LEU A 35 9.31 -6.10 2.98
N GLU A 36 10.38 -5.48 2.48
CA GLU A 36 10.97 -4.26 3.04
C GLU A 36 10.56 -3.01 2.26
N ARG A 37 10.49 -3.09 0.93
CA ARG A 37 10.14 -1.95 0.07
C ARG A 37 9.62 -2.38 -1.31
N GLY A 38 9.07 -1.44 -2.07
CA GLY A 38 8.73 -1.58 -3.49
C GLY A 38 9.21 -0.40 -4.33
N LYS A 39 9.42 -0.61 -5.64
CA LYS A 39 9.63 0.45 -6.64
C LYS A 39 9.20 -0.06 -8.03
N GLY A 40 8.39 0.72 -8.74
CA GLY A 40 7.80 0.31 -10.02
C GLY A 40 7.02 -1.01 -9.87
N ALA A 41 7.27 -1.97 -10.75
CA ALA A 41 6.61 -3.28 -10.70
C ALA A 41 7.24 -4.29 -9.71
N TYR A 42 8.19 -3.87 -8.87
CA TYR A 42 9.01 -4.78 -8.07
C TYR A 42 8.90 -4.52 -6.57
N VAL A 43 8.99 -5.61 -5.81
CA VAL A 43 9.15 -5.59 -4.35
C VAL A 43 10.49 -6.22 -3.96
N PHE A 44 10.95 -5.88 -2.75
CA PHE A 44 12.24 -6.28 -2.24
C PHE A 44 12.07 -6.86 -0.84
N ASP A 45 12.67 -8.01 -0.57
CA ASP A 45 12.74 -8.54 0.80
C ASP A 45 13.77 -7.79 1.64
N HIS A 46 13.85 -8.14 2.93
CA HIS A 46 14.77 -7.53 3.90
C HIS A 46 16.28 -7.77 3.60
N LYS A 47 16.59 -8.62 2.61
CA LYS A 47 17.96 -8.91 2.14
C LYS A 47 18.24 -8.19 0.82
N GLY A 48 17.30 -7.39 0.32
CA GLY A 48 17.40 -6.70 -0.96
C GLY A 48 17.13 -7.60 -2.18
N LYS A 49 16.67 -8.85 -2.00
CA LYS A 49 16.29 -9.69 -3.14
C LYS A 49 15.05 -9.10 -3.81
N LYS A 50 15.15 -8.92 -5.12
CA LYS A 50 14.12 -8.31 -5.97
C LYS A 50 13.15 -9.37 -6.51
N TYR A 51 11.86 -9.05 -6.48
CA TYR A 51 10.77 -9.90 -6.97
C TYR A 51 9.86 -9.07 -7.88
N LEU A 52 9.50 -9.61 -9.05
CA LEU A 52 8.41 -9.05 -9.85
C LEU A 52 7.09 -9.36 -9.14
N ASP A 53 6.30 -8.33 -8.86
CA ASP A 53 5.11 -8.48 -8.03
C ASP A 53 3.82 -8.39 -8.87
N TYR A 54 3.17 -9.53 -9.04
CA TYR A 54 1.83 -9.62 -9.66
C TYR A 54 0.69 -9.42 -8.66
N GLY A 55 0.98 -9.43 -7.35
CA GLY A 55 -0.02 -9.18 -6.31
C GLY A 55 -0.39 -7.70 -6.22
N MET A 56 0.57 -6.80 -6.46
CA MET A 56 0.41 -5.34 -6.55
C MET A 56 -0.49 -4.77 -5.43
N ALA A 57 -0.24 -5.22 -4.19
CA ALA A 57 -1.01 -4.88 -2.99
C ALA A 57 -2.53 -5.05 -3.18
N LEU A 58 -2.98 -6.27 -3.51
CA LEU A 58 -4.38 -6.56 -3.86
C LEU A 58 -4.88 -5.68 -5.02
N ARG A 59 -4.02 -5.44 -6.01
CA ARG A 59 -4.29 -4.60 -7.19
C ARG A 59 -4.57 -3.12 -6.85
N ALA A 60 -4.30 -2.67 -5.63
CA ALA A 60 -4.43 -1.26 -5.28
C ALA A 60 -3.31 -0.42 -5.95
N VAL A 61 -2.16 -1.02 -6.20
CA VAL A 61 -1.02 -0.35 -6.83
C VAL A 61 -1.09 -0.58 -8.33
N ASN A 62 -1.75 0.33 -9.05
CA ASN A 62 -1.95 0.18 -10.50
C ASN A 62 -0.81 0.76 -11.35
N ILE A 63 -0.11 1.80 -10.87
CA ILE A 63 0.95 2.48 -11.62
C ILE A 63 2.36 2.17 -11.11
N GLY A 64 2.49 1.18 -10.22
CA GLY A 64 3.74 0.78 -9.59
C GLY A 64 3.99 1.42 -8.23
N TYR A 65 4.85 0.78 -7.45
CA TYR A 65 5.24 1.21 -6.10
C TYR A 65 6.15 2.44 -6.15
N ALA A 66 5.97 3.36 -5.20
CA ALA A 66 6.80 4.56 -5.03
C ALA A 66 7.02 5.31 -6.36
N GLU A 67 5.92 5.66 -7.01
CA GLU A 67 5.95 6.49 -8.21
C GLU A 67 6.29 7.93 -7.78
N ASP A 68 7.27 8.56 -8.44
CA ASP A 68 7.92 9.77 -7.93
C ASP A 68 6.97 10.98 -7.98
N GLU A 69 6.10 11.09 -8.99
CA GLU A 69 5.10 12.17 -9.06
C GLU A 69 4.07 12.07 -7.93
N ILE A 70 3.57 10.85 -7.65
CA ILE A 70 2.65 10.59 -6.54
C ILE A 70 3.32 10.84 -5.19
N ASP A 71 4.51 10.29 -4.97
CA ASP A 71 5.22 10.43 -3.70
C ASP A 71 5.46 11.92 -3.37
N GLU A 72 5.95 12.68 -4.35
CA GLU A 72 6.19 14.11 -4.17
C GLU A 72 4.88 14.89 -3.91
N ALA A 73 3.78 14.56 -4.58
CA ALA A 73 2.47 15.16 -4.30
C ALA A 73 1.98 14.86 -2.88
N ALA A 74 2.09 13.60 -2.44
CA ALA A 74 1.71 13.17 -1.11
C ALA A 74 2.56 13.84 -0.02
N ILE A 75 3.89 13.91 -0.21
CA ILE A 75 4.82 14.56 0.72
C ILE A 75 4.48 16.05 0.86
N ARG A 76 4.22 16.74 -0.25
CA ARG A 76 3.77 18.15 -0.20
C ARG A 76 2.49 18.29 0.61
N GLN A 77 1.51 17.42 0.39
CA GLN A 77 0.22 17.52 1.07
C GLN A 77 0.30 17.19 2.57
N ILE A 78 1.14 16.23 2.97
CA ILE A 78 1.36 15.89 4.39
C ILE A 78 1.82 17.11 5.20
N ARG A 79 2.57 18.05 4.60
CA ARG A 79 3.03 19.28 5.27
C ARG A 79 1.88 20.24 5.62
N ASN A 80 0.71 20.08 5.03
CA ASN A 80 -0.49 20.85 5.37
C ASN A 80 -1.28 20.24 6.55
N GLY A 81 -0.82 19.12 7.11
CA GLY A 81 -1.52 18.32 8.10
C GLY A 81 -2.14 17.07 7.46
N ASN A 82 -1.91 15.91 8.07
CA ASN A 82 -2.39 14.62 7.54
C ASN A 82 -3.91 14.44 7.67
N ASN A 83 -4.55 15.13 8.61
CA ASN A 83 -6.00 15.13 8.81
C ASN A 83 -6.41 16.42 9.53
N LEU A 84 -7.41 17.12 9.01
CA LEU A 84 -7.91 18.38 9.54
C LEU A 84 -9.29 18.19 10.18
N THR A 85 -9.64 19.03 11.15
CA THR A 85 -10.95 18.95 11.84
C THR A 85 -12.14 19.23 10.91
N ARG A 86 -11.91 19.90 9.79
CA ARG A 86 -12.91 20.24 8.77
C ARG A 86 -12.43 19.79 7.39
N PRO A 87 -13.33 19.64 6.40
CA PRO A 87 -12.95 19.24 5.05
C PRO A 87 -11.86 20.16 4.48
N SER A 88 -10.88 19.54 3.85
CA SER A 88 -9.74 20.16 3.20
C SER A 88 -10.03 20.44 1.72
N MET A 89 -9.27 21.36 1.12
CA MET A 89 -9.39 21.64 -0.31
C MET A 89 -9.13 20.40 -1.18
N ILE A 90 -8.23 19.50 -0.77
CA ILE A 90 -7.91 18.31 -1.55
C ILE A 90 -9.08 17.30 -1.55
N GLU A 91 -9.86 17.23 -0.46
CA GLU A 91 -11.06 16.40 -0.41
C GLU A 91 -12.11 16.89 -1.40
N LEU A 92 -12.35 18.21 -1.47
CA LEU A 92 -13.28 18.79 -2.44
C LEU A 92 -12.82 18.54 -3.88
N GLN A 93 -11.55 18.82 -4.18
CA GLN A 93 -10.98 18.63 -5.52
C GLN A 93 -11.04 17.17 -5.98
N ALA A 94 -10.75 16.22 -5.08
CA ALA A 94 -10.84 14.80 -5.39
C ALA A 94 -12.30 14.37 -5.64
N ALA A 95 -13.26 14.89 -4.87
CA ALA A 95 -14.67 14.58 -5.07
C ALA A 95 -15.20 15.13 -6.40
N GLU A 96 -14.87 16.39 -6.73
CA GLU A 96 -15.23 17.01 -8.02
C GLU A 96 -14.64 16.23 -9.20
N LEU A 97 -13.37 15.82 -9.10
CA LEU A 97 -12.71 15.03 -10.14
C LEU A 97 -13.38 13.66 -10.35
N LEU A 98 -13.79 12.98 -9.27
CA LEU A 98 -14.43 11.67 -9.38
C LEU A 98 -15.84 11.77 -9.98
N VAL A 99 -16.62 12.78 -9.60
CA VAL A 99 -17.95 13.06 -10.17
C VAL A 99 -17.83 13.42 -11.65
N ASP A 100 -16.80 14.18 -12.05
CA ASP A 100 -16.55 14.54 -13.45
C ASP A 100 -16.13 13.33 -14.31
N ILE A 101 -15.36 12.39 -13.75
CA ILE A 101 -14.85 11.21 -14.50
C ILE A 101 -15.86 10.06 -14.55
N ILE A 102 -16.72 9.92 -13.54
CA ILE A 102 -17.63 8.77 -13.41
C ILE A 102 -19.06 9.24 -13.65
N ASP A 103 -19.54 9.10 -14.89
CA ASP A 103 -20.85 9.60 -15.35
C ASP A 103 -22.05 9.23 -14.45
N SER A 104 -22.01 8.07 -13.80
CA SER A 104 -23.09 7.59 -12.94
C SER A 104 -23.00 8.06 -11.48
N ALA A 105 -21.96 8.81 -11.12
CA ALA A 105 -21.70 9.21 -9.75
C ALA A 105 -22.12 10.67 -9.52
N ASP A 106 -23.31 10.88 -8.95
CA ASP A 106 -23.76 12.22 -8.54
C ASP A 106 -23.00 12.74 -7.30
N MET A 107 -22.55 11.84 -6.43
CA MET A 107 -21.80 12.11 -5.20
C MET A 107 -20.85 10.96 -4.88
N VAL A 108 -19.73 11.26 -4.20
CA VAL A 108 -18.71 10.27 -3.82
C VAL A 108 -18.31 10.39 -2.34
N LYS A 109 -17.78 9.31 -1.77
CA LYS A 109 -17.21 9.24 -0.43
C LYS A 109 -16.14 8.17 -0.33
#